data_AF-A0A8S8YQW7-F1
#
_entry.id   AF-A0A8S8YQW7-F1
#
_cell.length_a   1.000
_cell.length_b   1.000
_cell.length_c   1.000
_cell.angle_alpha   90.00
_cell.angle_beta   90.00
_cell.angle_gamma   90.00
#
_symmetry.space_group_name_H-M   'P 1'
#
loop_
_entity.id
_entity.type
_entity.pdbx_description
1 polymer ?
#
loop_
_entity_poly.entity_id
_entity_poly.type
_entity_poly.pdbx_seq_one_letter_code
_entity_poly.pdbx_strand_id
1 'polypeptide(L)'
;MIHTGSRGLGHQVCSEHVATIESKYQRDGDHWVAPDWDYRLRDRQLAAAPIYSREGAAYLDAMRAAGNYAFANRSALTQRLRNVLRKQFGSDGELDVVYDVSHNIAKVEEHVVHGKTCKCCVHRKGATRALGGDHPELPKPDSRVLASRFGTGRHGNCFLGVGRAKERG
;
A
#
# COMPACT_ATOMS: atom_id res chain seq x y z
N MET A 1 -20.21 -3.79 0.91
CA MET A 1 -18.76 -3.60 0.73
C MET A 1 -18.38 -2.21 1.21
N ILE A 2 -17.35 -2.07 2.05
CA ILE A 2 -16.84 -0.77 2.50
C ILE A 2 -15.56 -0.46 1.70
N HIS A 3 -15.59 0.57 0.86
CA HIS A 3 -14.43 1.01 0.08
C HIS A 3 -14.00 2.41 0.51
N THR A 4 -12.97 2.48 1.36
CA THR A 4 -12.37 3.74 1.82
C THR A 4 -10.93 3.51 2.24
N GLY A 5 -10.16 4.60 2.30
CA GLY A 5 -8.75 4.59 2.69
C GLY A 5 -8.47 5.46 3.90
N SER A 6 -7.26 6.01 3.93
CA SER A 6 -6.71 6.86 4.98
C SER A 6 -7.24 8.30 4.99
N ARG A 7 -8.26 8.60 4.16
CA ARG A 7 -8.82 9.96 3.99
C ARG A 7 -7.70 10.98 3.69
N GLY A 8 -7.81 12.21 4.20
CA GLY A 8 -6.82 13.26 3.98
C GLY A 8 -5.44 12.95 4.56
N LEU A 9 -5.35 12.15 5.61
CA LEU A 9 -4.08 11.87 6.30
C LEU A 9 -3.06 11.19 5.37
N GLY A 10 -3.46 10.12 4.66
CA GLY A 10 -2.52 9.46 3.74
C GLY A 10 -2.20 10.29 2.49
N HIS A 11 -3.11 11.16 2.05
CA HIS A 11 -2.84 12.10 0.96
C HIS A 11 -1.77 13.12 1.38
N GLN A 12 -1.87 13.65 2.60
CA GLN A 12 -0.93 14.62 3.14
C GLN A 12 0.44 13.99 3.35
N VAL A 13 0.50 12.80 3.98
CA VAL A 13 1.74 12.01 4.12
C VAL A 13 2.42 11.80 2.77
N CYS A 14 1.68 11.39 1.74
CA CYS A 14 2.25 11.22 0.41
C CYS A 14 2.80 12.55 -0.14
N SER A 15 2.04 13.64 -0.05
CA SER A 15 2.42 14.94 -0.60
C SER A 15 3.69 15.49 0.05
N GLU A 16 3.78 15.44 1.38
CA GLU A 16 4.92 15.96 2.14
C GLU A 16 6.21 15.18 1.86
N HIS A 17 6.12 13.84 1.85
CA HIS A 17 7.28 12.99 1.59
C HIS A 17 7.71 13.05 0.11
N VAL A 18 6.78 13.15 -0.84
CA VAL A 18 7.12 13.39 -2.26
C VAL A 18 7.86 14.71 -2.40
N ALA A 19 7.34 15.80 -1.84
CA ALA A 19 7.99 17.10 -1.93
C ALA A 19 9.41 17.09 -1.32
N THR A 20 9.56 16.42 -0.17
CA THR A 20 10.87 16.24 0.48
C THR A 20 11.85 15.47 -0.42
N ILE A 21 11.42 14.34 -0.99
CA ILE A 21 12.26 13.52 -1.86
C ILE A 21 12.58 14.26 -3.17
N GLU A 22 11.59 14.89 -3.81
CA GLU A 22 11.75 15.68 -5.03
C GLU A 22 12.74 16.84 -4.85
N SER A 23 12.84 17.43 -3.65
CA SER A 23 13.81 18.50 -3.37
C SER A 23 15.27 18.06 -3.46
N LYS A 24 15.52 16.74 -3.37
CA LYS A 24 16.85 16.13 -3.52
C LYS A 24 17.27 15.95 -4.97
N TYR A 25 16.34 16.07 -5.91
CA TYR A 25 16.62 15.92 -7.33
C TYR A 25 16.94 17.25 -7.99
N GLN A 26 17.98 17.24 -8.82
CA GLN A 26 18.41 18.37 -9.64
C GLN A 26 18.26 17.99 -11.11
N ARG A 27 17.89 18.94 -11.96
CA ARG A 27 17.74 18.69 -13.40
C ARG A 27 19.12 18.68 -14.07
N ASP A 28 19.40 17.61 -14.80
CA ASP A 28 20.60 17.42 -15.62
C ASP A 28 20.18 16.98 -17.03
N GLY A 29 20.15 17.95 -17.95
CA GLY A 29 19.60 17.78 -19.30
C GLY A 29 18.14 17.31 -19.27
N ASP A 30 17.90 16.14 -19.85
CA ASP A 30 16.58 15.46 -19.92
C ASP A 30 16.31 14.53 -18.73
N HIS A 31 17.13 14.60 -17.68
CA HIS A 31 17.03 13.74 -16.52
C HIS A 31 17.00 14.54 -15.22
N TRP A 32 16.59 13.84 -14.16
CA TRP A 32 16.64 14.29 -12.77
C TRP A 32 17.63 13.40 -12.04
N VAL A 33 18.57 13.99 -11.31
CA VAL A 33 19.63 13.29 -10.60
C VAL A 33 19.55 13.65 -9.12
N ALA A 34 19.60 12.64 -8.25
CA ALA A 34 19.79 12.81 -6.81
C ALA A 34 21.24 12.45 -6.46
N PRO A 35 22.15 13.43 -6.30
CA PRO A 35 23.58 13.18 -6.08
C PRO A 35 23.85 12.37 -4.81
N ASP A 36 23.06 12.61 -3.76
CA ASP A 36 23.16 11.92 -2.46
C ASP A 36 22.98 10.39 -2.58
N TRP A 37 22.30 9.91 -3.63
CA TRP A 37 21.92 8.51 -3.81
C TRP A 37 22.41 7.90 -5.13
N ASP A 38 23.15 8.66 -5.94
CA ASP A 38 23.55 8.28 -7.31
C ASP A 38 22.37 7.72 -8.13
N TYR A 39 21.23 8.40 -8.05
CA TYR A 39 19.97 7.94 -8.63
C TYR A 39 19.48 8.88 -9.73
N ARG A 40 19.11 8.31 -10.88
CA ARG A 40 18.72 9.06 -12.08
C ARG A 40 17.34 8.66 -12.58
N LEU A 41 16.52 9.65 -12.89
CA LEU A 41 15.14 9.49 -13.36
C LEU A 41 14.90 10.32 -14.62
N ARG A 42 14.03 9.84 -15.52
CA ARG A 42 13.54 10.64 -16.66
C ARG A 42 12.37 11.55 -16.29
N ASP A 43 11.57 11.11 -15.32
CA ASP A 43 10.39 11.84 -14.87
C ASP A 43 10.49 12.11 -13.37
N ARG A 44 10.32 13.37 -12.98
CA ARG A 44 10.33 13.80 -11.59
C ARG A 44 9.19 13.17 -10.78
N GLN A 45 8.06 12.84 -11.43
CA GLN A 45 6.93 12.16 -10.78
C GLN A 45 7.25 10.74 -10.31
N LEU A 46 8.40 10.19 -10.73
CA LEU A 46 8.94 8.91 -10.28
C LEU A 46 9.92 9.05 -9.10
N ALA A 47 9.89 10.19 -8.41
CA ALA A 47 10.72 10.47 -7.24
C ALA A 47 10.74 9.29 -6.26
N ALA A 48 11.95 8.82 -5.96
CA ALA A 48 12.19 7.68 -5.09
C ALA A 48 13.36 7.97 -4.16
N ALA A 49 13.44 7.23 -3.06
CA ALA A 49 14.58 7.25 -2.15
C ALA A 49 14.98 5.80 -1.82
N PRO A 50 16.27 5.54 -1.52
CA PRO A 50 16.68 4.26 -0.96
C PRO A 50 15.91 3.97 0.33
N ILE A 51 15.41 2.74 0.51
CA ILE A 51 14.56 2.38 1.66
C ILE A 51 15.27 2.61 3.01
N TYR A 52 16.58 2.44 3.02
CA TYR A 52 17.45 2.63 4.19
C TYR A 52 17.95 4.07 4.35
N SER A 53 17.62 4.99 3.44
CA SER A 53 17.90 6.41 3.65
C SER A 53 16.98 6.97 4.75
N ARG A 54 17.36 8.12 5.31
CA ARG A 54 16.52 8.84 6.29
C ARG A 54 15.14 9.13 5.73
N GLU A 55 15.06 9.59 4.47
CA GLU A 55 13.83 9.93 3.77
C GLU A 55 12.97 8.70 3.47
N GLY A 56 13.60 7.60 3.03
CA GLY A 56 12.92 6.34 2.73
C GLY A 56 12.33 5.69 3.98
N ALA A 57 13.10 5.62 5.07
CA ALA A 57 12.64 5.09 6.35
C ALA A 57 11.51 5.94 6.94
N ALA A 58 11.65 7.27 6.93
CA ALA A 58 10.62 8.18 7.41
C ALA A 58 9.32 8.05 6.62
N TYR A 59 9.39 7.95 5.28
CA TYR A 59 8.18 7.75 4.47
C TYR A 59 7.53 6.39 4.72
N LEU A 60 8.32 5.32 4.88
CA LEU A 60 7.80 3.98 5.17
C LEU A 60 7.04 3.95 6.50
N ASP A 61 7.56 4.61 7.53
CA ASP A 61 6.89 4.71 8.83
C ASP A 61 5.62 5.57 8.79
N ALA A 62 5.67 6.72 8.11
CA ALA A 62 4.48 7.55 7.92
C ALA A 62 3.39 6.84 7.09
N MET A 63 3.78 6.09 6.06
CA MET A 63 2.87 5.27 5.26
C MET A 63 2.25 4.14 6.09
N ARG A 64 3.02 3.49 7.00
CA ARG A 64 2.48 2.50 7.94
C ARG A 64 1.45 3.13 8.87
N ALA A 65 1.72 4.31 9.40
CA ALA A 65 0.76 5.05 10.23
C ALA A 65 -0.53 5.38 9.44
N ALA A 66 -0.40 5.83 8.20
CA ALA A 66 -1.55 6.07 7.31
C ALA A 66 -2.34 4.79 6.99
N GLY A 67 -1.64 3.67 6.80
CA GLY A 67 -2.24 2.35 6.63
C GLY A 67 -3.03 1.91 7.86
N ASN A 68 -2.49 2.08 9.06
CA ASN A 68 -3.17 1.79 10.33
C ASN A 68 -4.41 2.66 10.52
N TYR A 69 -4.32 3.95 10.18
CA TYR A 69 -5.47 4.84 10.19
C TYR A 69 -6.56 4.37 9.21
N ALA A 70 -6.19 3.90 8.00
CA ALA A 70 -7.14 3.36 7.04
C ALA A 70 -7.85 2.10 7.57
N PHE A 71 -7.12 1.19 8.24
CA PHE A 71 -7.71 0.03 8.91
C PHE A 71 -8.67 0.46 10.03
N ALA A 72 -8.25 1.37 10.91
CA ALA A 72 -9.10 1.87 11.99
C ALA A 72 -10.39 2.52 11.45
N ASN A 73 -10.28 3.30 10.38
CA ASN A 73 -11.42 3.92 9.69
C ASN A 73 -12.42 2.87 9.18
N ARG A 74 -11.94 1.81 8.51
CA ARG A 74 -12.82 0.70 8.05
C ARG A 74 -13.44 -0.08 9.20
N SER A 75 -12.70 -0.32 10.28
CA SER A 75 -13.24 -0.95 11.49
C SER A 75 -14.34 -0.12 12.14
N ALA A 76 -14.15 1.20 12.25
CA ALA A 76 -15.16 2.12 12.78
C ALA A 76 -16.44 2.14 11.91
N LEU A 77 -16.30 2.16 10.59
CA LEU A 77 -17.43 2.08 9.66
C LEU A 77 -18.15 0.73 9.73
N THR A 78 -17.40 -0.37 9.88
CA THR A 78 -17.97 -1.70 10.09
C THR A 78 -18.81 -1.75 11.36
N GLN A 79 -18.31 -1.17 12.46
CA GLN A 79 -19.09 -1.09 13.70
C GLN A 79 -20.33 -0.21 13.55
N ARG A 80 -20.22 0.92 12.85
CA ARG A 80 -21.37 1.78 12.57
C ARG A 80 -22.43 1.06 11.74
N LEU A 81 -22.01 0.27 10.75
CA LEU A 81 -22.92 -0.57 9.96
C LEU A 81 -23.67 -1.56 10.85
N ARG A 82 -22.96 -2.30 11.74
CA ARG A 82 -23.60 -3.21 12.70
C ARG A 82 -24.64 -2.51 13.57
N ASN A 83 -24.31 -1.32 14.09
CA ASN A 83 -25.25 -0.55 14.92
C ASN A 83 -26.52 -0.14 14.16
N VAL A 84 -26.39 0.25 12.89
CA VAL A 84 -27.54 0.59 12.03
C VAL A 84 -28.42 -0.64 11.76
N LEU A 85 -27.80 -1.80 11.48
CA LEU A 85 -28.54 -3.03 11.26
C LEU A 85 -29.33 -3.44 12.51
N ARG A 86 -28.67 -3.43 13.69
CA ARG A 86 -29.34 -3.71 14.98
C ARG A 86 -30.51 -2.76 15.23
N LYS A 87 -30.34 -1.47 14.93
CA LYS A 87 -31.41 -0.47 15.10
C LYS A 87 -32.61 -0.75 14.17
N GLN A 88 -32.37 -1.17 12.94
CA GLN A 88 -33.42 -1.33 11.94
C GLN A 88 -34.11 -2.70 12.00
N PHE A 89 -33.36 -3.75 12.35
CA PHE A 89 -33.79 -5.15 12.24
C PHE A 89 -33.73 -5.93 13.56
N GLY A 90 -33.36 -5.28 14.68
CA GLY A 90 -33.22 -5.92 16.00
C GLY A 90 -31.98 -6.80 16.15
N SER A 91 -31.25 -7.08 15.07
CA SER A 91 -29.99 -7.83 15.04
C SER A 91 -29.08 -7.30 13.93
N ASP A 92 -27.79 -7.64 13.95
CA ASP A 92 -26.85 -7.36 12.85
C ASP A 92 -26.72 -8.53 11.86
N GLY A 93 -27.48 -9.61 12.04
CA GLY A 93 -27.48 -10.78 11.17
C GLY A 93 -26.13 -11.51 11.11
N GLU A 94 -25.39 -11.55 12.24
CA GLU A 94 -24.08 -12.22 12.33
C GLU A 94 -23.07 -11.66 11.31
N LEU A 95 -23.03 -10.33 11.20
CA LEU A 95 -22.15 -9.65 10.24
C LEU A 95 -20.67 -9.84 10.62
N ASP A 96 -20.03 -10.71 9.85
CA ASP A 96 -18.60 -10.99 9.89
C ASP A 96 -17.82 -10.31 8.77
N VAL A 97 -16.59 -9.91 9.10
CA VAL A 97 -15.64 -9.38 8.13
C VAL A 97 -15.00 -10.56 7.40
N VAL A 98 -15.36 -10.74 6.14
CA VAL A 98 -14.79 -11.75 5.26
C VAL A 98 -13.30 -11.53 5.02
N TYR A 99 -12.92 -10.31 4.61
CA TYR A 99 -11.53 -9.93 4.36
C TYR A 99 -11.38 -8.41 4.31
N ASP A 100 -10.23 -7.89 4.73
CA ASP A 100 -9.84 -6.49 4.59
C ASP A 100 -8.52 -6.42 3.82
N VAL A 101 -8.53 -5.76 2.65
CA VAL A 101 -7.38 -5.66 1.76
C VAL A 101 -7.13 -4.21 1.30
N SER A 102 -5.87 -3.80 1.38
CA SER A 102 -5.38 -2.54 0.83
C SER A 102 -4.92 -2.72 -0.62
N HIS A 103 -5.15 -1.71 -1.47
CA HIS A 103 -4.65 -1.69 -2.86
C HIS A 103 -3.63 -0.57 -3.15
N ASN A 104 -3.38 0.31 -2.18
CA ASN A 104 -2.37 1.37 -2.22
C ASN A 104 -1.48 1.21 -0.98
N ILE A 105 -0.37 0.48 -1.12
CA ILE A 105 0.54 0.18 -0.01
C ILE A 105 1.91 -0.25 -0.55
N ALA A 106 2.98 0.05 0.18
CA ALA A 106 4.24 -0.66 0.05
C ALA A 106 4.48 -1.54 1.29
N LYS A 107 4.86 -2.80 1.07
CA LYS A 107 5.16 -3.76 2.13
C LYS A 107 6.47 -4.48 1.83
N VAL A 108 7.25 -4.72 2.88
CA VAL A 108 8.43 -5.57 2.80
C VAL A 108 7.97 -7.02 2.95
N GLU A 109 8.20 -7.82 1.92
CA GLU A 109 7.72 -9.19 1.78
C GLU A 109 8.85 -10.09 1.29
N GLU A 110 8.82 -11.37 1.63
CA GLU A 110 9.76 -12.34 1.06
C GLU A 110 9.23 -12.89 -0.26
N HIS A 111 10.08 -12.92 -1.28
CA HIS A 111 9.75 -13.38 -2.63
C HIS A 111 10.89 -14.22 -3.20
N VAL A 112 10.59 -15.18 -4.07
CA VAL A 112 11.61 -15.91 -4.84
C VAL A 112 11.79 -15.24 -6.20
N VAL A 113 12.94 -14.60 -6.41
CA VAL A 113 13.28 -13.88 -7.63
C VAL A 113 14.51 -14.56 -8.26
N HIS A 114 14.36 -15.04 -9.50
CA HIS A 114 15.39 -15.82 -10.20
C HIS A 114 15.92 -17.03 -9.39
N GLY A 115 15.02 -17.73 -8.68
CA GLY A 115 15.37 -18.90 -7.88
C GLY A 115 16.04 -18.60 -6.54
N LYS A 116 16.18 -17.32 -6.17
CA LYS A 116 16.75 -16.90 -4.88
C LYS A 116 15.69 -16.19 -4.03
N THR A 117 15.66 -16.49 -2.74
CA THR A 117 14.83 -15.77 -1.77
C THR A 117 15.36 -14.35 -1.59
N CYS A 118 14.52 -13.35 -1.84
CA CYS A 118 14.77 -11.94 -1.59
C CYS A 118 13.79 -11.40 -0.56
N LYS A 119 14.26 -10.46 0.25
CA LYS A 119 13.40 -9.55 1.00
C LYS A 119 13.15 -8.33 0.12
N CYS A 120 11.92 -8.20 -0.34
CA CYS A 120 11.52 -7.32 -1.42
C CYS A 120 10.48 -6.27 -0.95
N CYS A 121 10.70 -4.98 -1.25
CA CYS A 121 9.72 -3.94 -0.95
C CYS A 121 8.73 -3.80 -2.12
N VAL A 122 7.56 -4.43 -1.96
CA VAL A 122 6.55 -4.53 -3.00
C VAL A 122 5.62 -3.33 -2.96
N HIS A 123 5.63 -2.55 -4.04
CA HIS A 123 4.77 -1.40 -4.24
C HIS A 123 3.50 -1.82 -4.94
N ARG A 124 2.36 -1.46 -4.37
CA ARG A 124 1.05 -1.67 -4.97
C ARG A 124 0.32 -0.35 -5.02
N LYS A 125 -0.07 0.06 -6.24
CA LYS A 125 -0.90 1.23 -6.51
C LYS A 125 -2.04 0.76 -7.41
N GLY A 126 -3.26 0.72 -6.87
CA GLY A 126 -4.41 0.11 -7.53
C GLY A 126 -4.32 -1.41 -7.69
N ALA A 127 -3.47 -2.09 -6.90
CA ALA A 127 -3.27 -3.54 -6.98
C ALA A 127 -3.35 -4.18 -5.59
N THR A 128 -3.94 -5.36 -5.46
CA THR A 128 -4.08 -6.07 -4.17
C THR A 128 -3.02 -7.15 -4.02
N ARG A 129 -2.73 -7.52 -2.77
CA ARG A 129 -1.95 -8.74 -2.49
C ARG A 129 -2.82 -9.96 -2.81
N ALA A 130 -2.31 -10.87 -3.63
CA ALA A 130 -2.95 -12.14 -3.97
C ALA A 130 -2.08 -13.27 -3.43
N LEU A 131 -2.60 -14.01 -2.45
CA LEU A 131 -1.93 -15.14 -1.84
C LEU A 131 -2.42 -16.44 -2.49
N GLY A 132 -1.56 -17.48 -2.51
CA GLY A 132 -1.96 -18.82 -2.92
C GLY A 132 -3.11 -19.33 -2.06
N GLY A 133 -4.02 -20.15 -2.61
CA GLY A 133 -5.22 -20.62 -1.90
C GLY A 133 -4.94 -21.46 -0.65
N ASP A 134 -3.73 -21.99 -0.54
CA ASP A 134 -3.15 -22.76 0.56
C ASP A 134 -2.36 -21.89 1.57
N HIS A 135 -2.30 -20.57 1.35
CA HIS A 135 -1.49 -19.68 2.17
C HIS A 135 -2.09 -19.53 3.59
N PRO A 136 -1.28 -19.64 4.66
CA PRO A 136 -1.76 -19.66 6.05
C PRO A 136 -2.44 -18.36 6.51
N GLU A 137 -2.18 -17.24 5.83
CA GLU A 137 -2.86 -15.95 6.08
C GLU A 137 -4.26 -15.84 5.45
N LEU A 138 -4.68 -16.80 4.62
CA LEU A 138 -6.05 -16.83 4.11
C LEU A 138 -6.98 -17.45 5.16
N PRO A 139 -8.24 -16.99 5.23
CA PRO A 139 -9.23 -17.64 6.07
C PRO A 139 -9.42 -19.10 5.62
N LYS A 140 -9.62 -20.00 6.60
CA LYS A 140 -9.77 -21.44 6.34
C LYS A 140 -10.91 -21.70 5.34
N PRO A 141 -10.82 -22.75 4.52
CA PRO A 141 -11.78 -23.04 3.43
C PRO A 141 -13.24 -23.25 3.86
N ASP A 142 -13.51 -23.41 5.16
CA ASP A 142 -14.88 -23.46 5.71
C ASP A 142 -15.53 -22.07 5.85
N SER A 143 -14.75 -21.00 5.64
CA SER A 143 -15.27 -19.65 5.46
C SER A 143 -15.89 -19.55 4.06
N ARG A 144 -17.09 -18.98 3.94
CA ARG A 144 -17.86 -18.81 2.67
C ARG A 144 -17.21 -17.81 1.69
N VAL A 145 -15.89 -17.77 1.62
CA VAL A 145 -15.08 -16.76 0.95
C VAL A 145 -14.53 -17.34 -0.35
N LEU A 146 -15.09 -16.90 -1.47
CA LEU A 146 -14.54 -17.13 -2.81
C LEU A 146 -13.24 -16.32 -2.96
N ALA A 147 -12.09 -16.93 -2.64
CA ALA A 147 -10.79 -16.40 -3.01
C ALA A 147 -10.43 -16.84 -4.43
N SER A 148 -10.39 -15.89 -5.37
CA SER A 148 -9.94 -16.13 -6.74
C SER A 148 -8.42 -16.33 -6.78
N ARG A 149 -7.98 -17.46 -7.34
CA ARG A 149 -6.55 -17.81 -7.49
C ARG A 149 -5.94 -16.91 -8.57
N PHE A 150 -4.97 -16.07 -8.21
CA PHE A 150 -4.19 -15.30 -9.18
C PHE A 150 -2.69 -15.55 -8.96
N GLY A 151 -1.99 -15.97 -10.03
CA GLY A 151 -0.55 -16.22 -10.03
C GLY A 151 0.26 -14.94 -9.93
N THR A 152 1.36 -14.95 -9.18
CA THR A 152 2.18 -13.76 -8.90
C THR A 152 3.46 -13.76 -9.76
N GLY A 153 3.69 -12.64 -10.47
CA GLY A 153 4.87 -12.38 -11.32
C GLY A 153 6.04 -11.73 -10.56
N ARG A 154 7.23 -11.78 -11.17
CA ARG A 154 8.58 -11.49 -10.63
C ARG A 154 8.95 -10.00 -10.74
N HIS A 155 9.84 -9.49 -9.86
CA HIS A 155 11.05 -8.68 -10.16
C HIS A 155 11.74 -8.15 -8.88
N GLY A 156 13.06 -7.92 -8.94
CA GLY A 156 13.93 -7.56 -7.81
C GLY A 156 14.82 -6.33 -8.05
N ASN A 157 14.66 -5.35 -7.18
CA ASN A 157 15.61 -4.46 -6.49
C ASN A 157 14.71 -3.54 -5.62
N CYS A 158 15.04 -3.32 -4.34
CA CYS A 158 14.10 -2.69 -3.40
C CYS A 158 14.26 -1.17 -3.35
N PHE A 159 13.46 -0.47 -4.16
CA PHE A 159 13.35 0.99 -4.11
C PHE A 159 11.96 1.39 -3.63
N LEU A 160 11.85 2.48 -2.87
CA LEU A 160 10.56 3.04 -2.44
C LEU A 160 10.15 4.17 -3.39
N GLY A 161 9.23 3.87 -4.30
CA GLY A 161 8.70 4.84 -5.26
C GLY A 161 7.48 5.56 -4.69
N VAL A 162 7.52 6.89 -4.61
CA VAL A 162 6.42 7.70 -4.08
C VAL A 162 5.82 8.51 -5.22
N GLY A 163 4.61 8.17 -5.64
CA GLY A 163 3.96 8.83 -6.76
C GLY A 163 2.58 9.35 -6.39
N ARG A 164 2.30 10.62 -6.69
CA ARG A 164 0.96 11.21 -6.52
C ARG A 164 -0.08 10.47 -7.35
N ALA A 165 -1.31 10.35 -6.85
CA ALA A 165 -2.42 9.91 -7.69
C ALA A 165 -2.66 10.97 -8.77
N LYS A 166 -2.87 10.56 -10.03
CA LYS A 166 -3.23 11.48 -11.11
C LYS A 166 -4.57 12.11 -10.73
N GLU A 167 -4.61 13.43 -10.60
CA GLU A 167 -5.85 14.16 -10.35
C GLU A 167 -6.83 13.85 -11.49
N ARG A 168 -8.09 13.57 -11.14
CA ARG A 168 -9.15 13.47 -12.15
C ARG A 168 -9.52 14.90 -12.50
N GLY A 169 -9.11 15.32 -13.71
CA GLY A 169 -9.54 16.58 -14.31
C GLY A 169 -11.04 16.58 -14.62
#